data_AF-G0VEP0-F1
#
_entry.id   AF-G0VEP0-F1
#
_cell.length_a   1.000
_cell.length_b   1.000
_cell.length_c   1.000
_cell.angle_alpha   90.00
_cell.angle_beta   90.00
_cell.angle_gamma   90.00
#
_symmetry.space_group_name_H-M   'P 1'
#
loop_
_entity.id
_entity.type
_entity.pdbx_description
1 polymer ?
#
loop_
_entity_poly.entity_id
_entity_poly.type
_entity_poly.pdbx_seq_one_letter_code
_entity_poly.pdbx_strand_id
1 'polypeptide(L)'
;MSFEENKTEGNRLFKLGDYTAANKFYDLCIMEEPTNPIGYSNKAMSLIKQEHFDQAIRTCNTGLLYSSDPEHEAIKRKLQYRLELAQKSQERETVNKDTPPDIVDITIKEVDALPLSFSTL
;
A
#
# COMPACT_ATOMS: atom_id res chain seq x y z
N MET A 1 8.18 -26.89 -3.29
CA MET A 1 7.49 -26.62 -2.03
C MET A 1 6.00 -26.58 -2.35
N SER A 2 5.18 -27.22 -1.54
CA SER A 2 3.73 -27.17 -1.67
C SER A 2 3.19 -25.78 -1.35
N PHE A 3 1.92 -25.53 -1.72
CA PHE A 3 1.21 -24.32 -1.36
C PHE A 3 1.27 -24.02 0.16
N GLU A 4 1.05 -25.03 0.99
CA GLU A 4 1.03 -24.89 2.45
C GLU A 4 2.41 -24.59 3.04
N GLU A 5 3.48 -25.16 2.49
CA GLU A 5 4.87 -24.86 2.87
C GLU A 5 5.22 -23.41 2.50
N ASN A 6 4.93 -23.01 1.27
CA ASN A 6 5.17 -21.64 0.80
C ASN A 6 4.37 -20.62 1.64
N LYS A 7 3.09 -20.90 1.92
CA LYS A 7 2.24 -20.05 2.75
C LYS A 7 2.80 -19.92 4.15
N THR A 8 3.26 -21.03 4.74
CA THR A 8 3.81 -21.06 6.10
C THR A 8 5.09 -20.23 6.18
N GLU A 9 6.00 -20.40 5.24
CA GLU A 9 7.26 -19.66 5.21
C GLU A 9 7.04 -18.17 4.92
N GLY A 10 6.16 -17.83 3.98
CA GLY A 10 5.75 -16.45 3.73
C GLY A 10 5.16 -15.78 4.98
N ASN A 11 4.29 -16.49 5.71
CA ASN A 11 3.71 -16.00 6.96
C ASN A 11 4.77 -15.83 8.06
N ARG A 12 5.77 -16.70 8.12
CA ARG A 12 6.89 -16.60 9.07
C ARG A 12 7.69 -15.32 8.81
N LEU A 13 8.08 -15.08 7.56
CA LEU A 13 8.81 -13.88 7.15
C LEU A 13 7.99 -12.61 7.34
N PHE A 14 6.69 -12.66 7.03
CA PHE A 14 5.78 -11.54 7.28
C PHE A 14 5.74 -11.16 8.77
N LYS A 15 5.70 -12.14 9.68
CA LYS A 15 5.75 -11.89 11.13
C LYS A 15 7.07 -11.29 11.60
N LEU A 16 8.16 -11.55 10.88
CA LEU A 16 9.47 -10.95 11.13
C LEU A 16 9.62 -9.55 10.53
N GLY A 17 8.62 -9.07 9.78
CA GLY A 17 8.66 -7.78 9.10
C GLY A 17 9.40 -7.80 7.76
N ASP A 18 9.88 -8.96 7.31
CA ASP A 18 10.49 -9.10 5.98
C ASP A 18 9.41 -9.34 4.92
N TYR A 19 8.72 -8.26 4.57
CA TYR A 19 7.62 -8.27 3.62
C TYR A 19 8.09 -8.53 2.17
N THR A 20 9.31 -8.12 1.83
CA THR A 20 9.88 -8.35 0.51
C THR A 20 10.17 -9.84 0.29
N ALA A 21 10.76 -10.52 1.28
CA ALA A 21 10.94 -11.97 1.19
C ALA A 21 9.59 -12.71 1.26
N ALA A 22 8.67 -12.28 2.14
CA ALA A 22 7.33 -12.86 2.23
C ALA A 22 6.57 -12.82 0.89
N ASN A 23 6.68 -11.71 0.14
CA ASN A 23 6.08 -11.58 -1.19
C ASN A 23 6.52 -12.69 -2.15
N LYS A 24 7.80 -13.06 -2.14
CA LYS A 24 8.33 -14.12 -3.02
C LYS A 24 7.63 -15.46 -2.75
N PHE A 25 7.38 -15.79 -1.49
CA PHE A 25 6.68 -17.01 -1.12
C PHE A 25 5.19 -16.96 -1.47
N TYR A 26 4.54 -15.80 -1.33
CA TYR A 26 3.15 -15.65 -1.77
C TYR A 26 3.03 -15.68 -3.30
N ASP A 27 4.03 -15.22 -4.04
CA ASP A 27 4.10 -15.40 -5.49
C ASP A 27 4.18 -16.88 -5.87
N LEU A 28 5.00 -17.66 -5.15
CA LEU A 28 5.02 -19.11 -5.33
C LEU A 28 3.65 -19.74 -5.00
N CYS A 29 2.97 -19.33 -3.93
CA CYS A 29 1.60 -19.79 -3.65
C CYS A 29 0.65 -19.53 -4.83
N ILE A 30 0.74 -18.35 -5.45
CA ILE A 30 -0.10 -17.98 -6.61
C ILE A 30 0.29 -18.79 -7.86
N MET A 31 1.57 -19.10 -8.05
CA MET A 31 2.02 -19.93 -9.17
C MET A 31 1.55 -21.38 -9.04
N GLU A 32 1.61 -21.94 -7.83
CA GLU A 32 1.19 -23.31 -7.54
C GLU A 32 -0.34 -23.46 -7.62
N GLU A 33 -1.09 -22.53 -7.04
CA GLU A 33 -2.56 -22.53 -7.06
C GLU A 33 -3.12 -21.16 -7.48
N PRO A 34 -3.18 -20.87 -8.81
CA PRO A 34 -3.59 -19.56 -9.33
C PRO A 34 -5.04 -19.19 -9.02
N THR A 35 -5.89 -20.17 -8.72
CA THR A 35 -7.30 -19.96 -8.37
C THR A 35 -7.53 -19.92 -6.86
N ASN A 36 -6.49 -20.05 -6.04
CA ASN A 36 -6.63 -20.00 -4.59
C ASN A 36 -6.47 -18.54 -4.09
N PRO A 37 -7.54 -17.92 -3.52
CA PRO A 37 -7.50 -16.51 -3.16
C PRO A 37 -6.60 -16.20 -1.95
N ILE A 38 -6.14 -17.21 -1.20
CA ILE A 38 -5.31 -17.04 -0.01
C ILE A 38 -3.94 -16.40 -0.36
N GLY A 39 -3.30 -16.85 -1.44
CA GLY A 39 -2.01 -16.33 -1.89
C GLY A 39 -2.10 -14.83 -2.21
N TYR A 40 -3.10 -14.44 -3.00
CA TYR A 40 -3.41 -13.04 -3.30
C TYR A 40 -3.68 -12.22 -2.05
N SER A 41 -4.49 -12.74 -1.13
CA SER A 41 -4.82 -12.06 0.11
C SER A 41 -3.54 -11.72 0.89
N ASN A 42 -2.66 -12.70 1.11
CA ASN A 42 -1.45 -12.51 1.91
C ASN A 42 -0.44 -11.58 1.22
N LYS A 43 -0.26 -11.73 -0.10
CA LYS A 43 0.55 -10.81 -0.90
C LYS A 43 0.04 -9.38 -0.80
N ALA A 44 -1.28 -9.16 -0.89
CA ALA A 44 -1.85 -7.82 -0.78
C ALA A 44 -1.53 -7.14 0.55
N MET A 45 -1.63 -7.85 1.67
CA MET A 45 -1.27 -7.28 2.98
C MET A 45 0.23 -6.94 3.07
N SER A 46 1.08 -7.80 2.52
CA SER A 46 2.53 -7.57 2.45
C SER A 46 2.88 -6.35 1.60
N LEU A 47 2.18 -6.12 0.49
CA LEU A 47 2.33 -4.92 -0.35
C LEU A 47 1.84 -3.66 0.36
N ILE A 48 0.73 -3.72 1.10
CA ILE A 48 0.25 -2.58 1.92
C ILE A 48 1.29 -2.19 2.96
N LYS A 49 1.95 -3.17 3.60
CA LYS A 49 3.02 -2.91 4.58
C LYS A 49 4.29 -2.31 3.96
N GLN A 50 4.48 -2.48 2.66
CA GLN A 50 5.56 -1.86 1.89
C GLN A 50 5.11 -0.55 1.20
N GLU A 51 3.90 -0.06 1.50
CA GLU A 51 3.32 1.14 0.89
C GLU A 51 3.18 1.05 -0.65
N HIS A 52 3.19 -0.16 -1.21
CA HIS A 52 2.95 -0.41 -2.62
C HIS A 52 1.44 -0.51 -2.91
N PHE A 53 0.70 0.56 -2.63
CA PHE A 53 -0.77 0.56 -2.63
C PHE A 53 -1.38 0.18 -3.98
N ASP A 54 -0.85 0.70 -5.09
CA ASP A 54 -1.31 0.36 -6.44
C ASP A 54 -1.23 -1.15 -6.73
N GLN A 55 -0.12 -1.78 -6.35
CA GLN A 55 0.06 -3.22 -6.55
C GLN A 55 -0.85 -4.01 -5.59
N ALA A 56 -1.03 -3.53 -4.36
CA ALA A 56 -1.94 -4.15 -3.41
C ALA A 56 -3.39 -4.14 -3.90
N ILE A 57 -3.86 -3.02 -4.45
CA ILE A 57 -5.21 -2.87 -5.02
C ILE A 57 -5.41 -3.86 -6.17
N ARG A 58 -4.47 -3.90 -7.13
CA ARG A 58 -4.52 -4.86 -8.24
C ARG A 58 -4.54 -6.30 -7.74
N THR A 59 -3.68 -6.63 -6.78
CA THR A 59 -3.62 -7.97 -6.17
C THR A 59 -4.92 -8.34 -5.47
N CYS A 60 -5.54 -7.41 -4.74
CA CYS A 60 -6.84 -7.64 -4.09
C CYS A 60 -7.93 -7.92 -5.12
N ASN A 61 -8.01 -7.11 -6.18
CA ASN A 61 -9.00 -7.29 -7.24
C ASN A 61 -8.85 -8.64 -7.93
N THR A 62 -7.62 -9.07 -8.26
CA THR A 62 -7.38 -10.40 -8.81
C THR A 62 -7.81 -11.50 -7.85
N GLY A 63 -7.45 -11.40 -6.56
CA GLY A 63 -7.88 -12.38 -5.55
C GLY A 63 -9.40 -12.46 -5.40
N LEU A 64 -10.11 -11.34 -5.53
CA LEU A 64 -11.57 -11.30 -5.44
C LEU A 64 -12.25 -12.06 -6.58
N LEU A 65 -11.67 -12.05 -7.79
CA LEU A 65 -12.16 -12.83 -8.93
C LEU A 65 -12.21 -14.34 -8.64
N TYR A 66 -11.30 -14.83 -7.80
CA TYR A 66 -11.18 -16.25 -7.44
C TYR A 66 -11.85 -16.60 -6.09
N SER A 67 -12.54 -15.66 -5.46
CA SER A 67 -13.18 -15.85 -4.13
C SER A 67 -14.71 -15.96 -4.19
N SER A 68 -15.25 -16.39 -5.33
CA SER A 68 -16.70 -16.55 -5.53
C SER A 68 -17.28 -17.76 -4.79
N ASP A 69 -16.44 -18.76 -4.47
CA ASP A 69 -16.89 -19.95 -3.76
C ASP A 69 -17.26 -19.66 -2.31
N PRO A 70 -18.35 -20.25 -1.78
CA PRO A 70 -18.78 -20.06 -0.39
C PRO A 70 -17.69 -20.41 0.64
N GLU A 71 -16.82 -21.37 0.35
CA GLU A 71 -15.68 -21.74 1.19
C GLU A 71 -14.68 -20.58 1.36
N HIS A 72 -14.58 -19.71 0.36
CA HIS A 72 -13.68 -18.56 0.35
C HIS A 72 -14.29 -17.28 0.92
N GLU A 73 -15.52 -17.31 1.44
CA GLU A 73 -16.23 -16.12 1.92
C GLU A 73 -15.44 -15.38 3.03
N ALA A 74 -14.73 -16.10 3.90
CA ALA A 74 -13.85 -15.50 4.90
C ALA A 74 -12.64 -14.78 4.27
N ILE A 75 -12.08 -15.34 3.19
CA ILE A 75 -10.93 -14.77 2.46
C ILE A 75 -11.37 -13.58 1.62
N LYS A 76 -12.55 -13.65 1.00
CA LYS A 76 -13.19 -12.54 0.28
C LYS A 76 -13.33 -11.30 1.18
N ARG A 77 -13.84 -11.47 2.40
CA ARG A 77 -13.92 -10.36 3.37
C ARG A 77 -12.55 -9.76 3.72
N LYS A 78 -11.52 -10.60 3.88
CA LYS A 78 -10.14 -10.12 4.10
C LYS A 78 -9.61 -9.33 2.90
N LEU A 79 -9.89 -9.78 1.68
CA LEU A 79 -9.50 -9.09 0.44
C LEU A 79 -10.22 -7.75 0.31
N GLN A 80 -11.52 -7.68 0.59
CA GLN A 80 -12.29 -6.42 0.59
C GLN A 80 -11.73 -5.42 1.60
N TYR A 81 -11.46 -5.87 2.84
CA TYR A 81 -10.83 -5.03 3.86
C TYR A 81 -9.46 -4.50 3.42
N ARG A 82 -8.63 -5.37 2.84
CA ARG A 82 -7.29 -5.00 2.35
C ARG A 82 -7.35 -4.03 1.17
N LEU A 83 -8.32 -4.19 0.29
CA LEU A 83 -8.58 -3.29 -0.83
C LEU A 83 -8.93 -1.89 -0.32
N GLU A 84 -9.89 -1.78 0.59
CA GLU A 84 -10.29 -0.50 1.20
C GLU A 84 -9.12 0.15 1.95
N LEU A 85 -8.34 -0.65 2.69
CA LEU A 85 -7.16 -0.17 3.39
C LEU A 85 -6.12 0.41 2.42
N ALA A 86 -5.85 -0.28 1.31
CA ALA A 86 -4.89 0.19 0.31
C ALA A 86 -5.36 1.48 -0.38
N GLN A 87 -6.64 1.58 -0.73
CA GLN A 87 -7.24 2.78 -1.34
C GLN A 87 -7.16 3.99 -0.41
N LYS A 88 -7.57 3.82 0.86
CA LYS A 88 -7.48 4.89 1.86
C LYS A 88 -6.05 5.35 2.10
N SER A 89 -5.08 4.44 2.11
CA SER A 89 -3.68 4.80 2.28
C SER A 89 -3.12 5.54 1.06
N GLN A 90 -3.50 5.12 -0.14
CA GLN A 90 -3.15 5.82 -1.39
C GLN A 90 -3.70 7.25 -1.42
N GLU A 91 -4.98 7.44 -1.07
CA GLU A 91 -5.60 8.77 -1.01
C GLU A 91 -4.92 9.70 0.00
N ARG A 92 -4.52 9.18 1.17
CA ARG A 92 -3.76 9.98 2.15
C ARG A 92 -2.40 10.38 1.61
N GLU A 93 -1.75 9.49 0.87
CA GLU A 93 -0.45 9.78 0.26
C GLU A 93 -0.58 10.87 -0.82
N THR A 94 -1.63 10.83 -1.64
CA THR A 94 -1.87 11.87 -2.66
C THR A 94 -2.19 13.22 -2.02
N VAL A 95 -3.06 13.24 -1.01
CA VAL A 95 -3.40 14.48 -0.29
C VAL A 95 -2.16 15.10 0.35
N ASN A 96 -1.31 14.31 1.01
CA ASN A 96 -0.09 14.81 1.63
C ASN A 96 0.91 15.41 0.62
N LYS A 97 0.96 14.90 -0.62
CA LYS A 97 1.82 15.44 -1.69
C LYS A 97 1.26 16.72 -2.31
N ASP A 98 -0.06 16.84 -2.37
CA ASP A 98 -0.74 17.98 -2.99
C ASP A 98 -0.90 19.17 -2.04
N THR A 99 -0.82 18.96 -0.72
CA THR A 99 -0.53 20.05 0.23
C THR A 99 0.92 20.48 0.07
N PRO A 100 1.18 21.74 -0.35
CA PRO A 100 2.51 22.31 -0.15
C PRO A 100 2.86 22.16 1.34
N PRO A 101 4.15 21.91 1.72
CA PRO A 101 4.53 22.17 3.10
C PRO A 101 4.04 23.57 3.45
N ASP A 102 3.56 23.80 4.67
CA ASP A 102 3.24 25.14 5.17
C ASP A 102 4.52 26.00 5.06
N ILE A 103 4.78 26.51 3.86
CA ILE A 103 5.66 27.62 3.60
C ILE A 103 4.80 28.75 4.12
N VAL A 104 5.00 29.08 5.40
CA VAL A 104 4.72 30.42 5.89
C VAL A 104 5.41 31.33 4.88
N ASP A 105 4.62 31.92 4.00
CA ASP A 105 5.08 32.79 2.93
C ASP A 105 5.53 34.08 3.60
N ILE A 106 6.72 34.04 4.20
CA ILE A 106 7.41 35.23 4.66
C ILE A 106 7.96 35.86 3.38
N THR A 107 7.12 36.65 2.72
CA THR A 107 7.53 37.45 1.58
C THR A 107 8.52 38.52 2.06
N ILE A 108 9.81 38.18 2.09
CA ILE A 108 10.89 39.16 2.23
C ILE A 108 11.10 39.75 0.83
N LYS A 109 10.61 40.97 0.60
CA LYS A 109 10.66 41.59 -0.72
C LYS A 109 12.06 42.03 -1.14
N GLU A 110 13.02 42.17 -0.22
CA GLU A 110 14.44 42.40 -0.51
C GLU A 110 15.23 42.32 0.80
N VAL A 111 16.47 41.79 0.75
CA VAL A 111 17.28 41.48 1.94
C VAL A 111 17.86 42.73 2.63
N ASP A 112 17.87 43.91 1.98
CA ASP A 112 18.48 45.13 2.53
C ASP A 112 17.82 46.45 2.07
N ALA A 113 16.58 46.44 1.58
CA ALA A 113 15.91 47.66 1.10
C ALA A 113 14.81 48.16 2.06
N LEU A 114 14.93 49.43 2.46
CA LEU A 114 13.89 50.14 3.20
C LEU A 114 12.62 50.31 2.35
N PRO A 115 11.41 50.16 2.91
CA PRO A 115 10.16 50.35 2.18
C PRO A 115 10.06 51.74 1.55
N LEU A 116 9.49 51.86 0.35
CA LEU A 116 9.35 53.12 -0.40
C LEU A 116 8.69 54.26 0.39
N SER A 117 7.86 53.95 1.39
CA SER A 117 7.27 54.94 2.30
C SER A 117 8.29 55.66 3.19
N PHE A 118 9.52 55.14 3.29
CA PHE A 118 10.63 55.71 4.06
C PHE A 118 11.76 56.24 3.16
N SER A 119 11.61 56.21 1.83
CA SER A 119 12.64 56.68 0.88
C SER A 119 12.47 58.14 0.42
N THR A 120 11.38 58.82 0.78
CA THR A 120 11.17 60.25 0.49
C THR A 120 10.45 60.97 1.62
N LEU A 121 11.22 61.43 2.61
CA LEU A 121 11.28 62.82 3.12
C LEU A 121 12.45 62.92 4.12
#